data_AF-A0A496QZU9-F1
#
_entry.id   AF-A0A496QZU9-F1
#
_cell.length_a   1.000
_cell.length_b   1.000
_cell.length_c   1.000
_cell.angle_alpha   90.00
_cell.angle_beta   90.00
_cell.angle_gamma   90.00
#
_symmetry.space_group_name_H-M   'P 1'
#
loop_
_entity.id
_entity.type
_entity.pdbx_description
1 polymer ?
#
loop_
_entity_poly.entity_id
_entity_poly.type
_entity_poly.pdbx_seq_one_letter_code
_entity_poly.pdbx_strand_id
1 'polypeptide(L)'
;MTQPETIRLPYHKTHLTLSSHNIKAVLSNRLKELPVATHREAESALVRSALDNPIESSPLEELARGKHNICIITSDHTRPVPSKITMPILLERIRTGNPEAEISILIATGFHRPSTPEELLEKFGREIVENEKIIMHHSDRDEDMMEIGILPSGGSCIINRQAVEADLLIAEGFIEPHFFAGYSGGRKAVLPGVASRTTVLANHCAEFIAHPKARTGNLEGNPLHKDMLYAAESAGLDFILNVVLDEEKRIVHAVSGHFDRAHRAGCTWLSDYVRVPRSEGDIVVTTNGGYPLDQNVYQAVKGMTAAEACCREGRVIIIAAACSEGHGGEAFYRSLKDAESPAALLREVMGIPSEKTLPDQW
;
A
#
# COMPACT_ATOMS: atom_id res chain seq x y z
N MET A 1 5.76 21.83 40.10
CA MET A 1 5.24 20.73 39.24
C MET A 1 5.95 20.84 37.91
N THR A 2 6.51 19.74 37.40
CA THR A 2 7.13 19.71 36.06
C THR A 2 6.08 20.04 35.01
N GLN A 3 6.43 20.73 33.92
CA GLN A 3 5.49 20.98 32.83
C GLN A 3 5.07 19.64 32.18
N PRO A 4 3.81 19.50 31.73
CA PRO A 4 3.37 18.28 31.05
C PRO A 4 4.08 18.15 29.71
N GLU A 5 4.48 16.92 29.37
CA GLU A 5 4.97 16.63 28.03
C GLU A 5 3.81 16.80 27.04
N THR A 6 4.10 17.43 25.90
CA THR A 6 3.09 17.78 24.89
C THR A 6 3.43 17.10 23.56
N ILE A 7 2.49 16.32 23.04
CA ILE A 7 2.62 15.53 21.82
C ILE A 7 1.58 16.00 20.81
N ARG A 8 2.01 16.17 19.55
CA ARG A 8 1.12 16.44 18.42
C ARG A 8 0.70 15.12 17.77
N LEU A 9 -0.60 14.92 17.61
CA LEU A 9 -1.20 13.73 17.03
C LEU A 9 -1.81 14.09 15.67
N PRO A 10 -1.32 13.55 14.55
CA PRO A 10 -1.94 13.75 13.24
C PRO A 10 -3.44 13.42 13.27
N TYR A 11 -4.28 14.32 12.73
CA TYR A 11 -5.73 14.16 12.70
C TYR A 11 -6.34 14.93 11.53
N HIS A 12 -6.94 14.22 10.58
CA HIS A 12 -7.37 14.76 9.29
C HIS A 12 -6.23 15.57 8.63
N LYS A 13 -6.51 16.82 8.22
CA LYS A 13 -5.55 17.76 7.64
C LYS A 13 -4.85 18.62 8.71
N THR A 14 -4.99 18.29 10.00
CA THR A 14 -4.48 19.07 11.14
C THR A 14 -3.81 18.16 12.18
N HIS A 15 -3.62 18.64 13.41
CA HIS A 15 -3.12 17.86 14.53
C HIS A 15 -3.95 18.14 15.78
N LEU A 16 -4.18 17.12 16.60
CA LEU A 16 -4.61 17.28 17.99
C LEU A 16 -3.38 17.45 18.90
N THR A 17 -3.58 18.03 20.07
CA THR A 17 -2.53 18.19 21.09
C THR A 17 -2.87 17.37 22.32
N LEU A 18 -2.00 16.45 22.68
CA LEU A 18 -2.06 15.68 23.93
C LEU A 18 -1.03 16.25 24.91
N SER A 19 -1.48 16.75 26.05
CA SER A 19 -0.59 17.18 27.14
C SER A 19 -0.82 16.30 28.38
N SER A 20 0.23 15.67 28.89
CA SER A 20 0.14 14.77 30.04
C SER A 20 1.44 14.75 30.87
N HIS A 21 1.30 14.58 32.19
CA HIS A 21 2.43 14.32 33.08
C HIS A 21 2.76 12.82 33.21
N ASN A 22 1.90 11.94 32.67
CA ASN A 22 1.97 10.49 32.85
C ASN A 22 2.36 9.78 31.54
N ILE A 23 3.34 10.31 30.80
CA ILE A 23 3.84 9.71 29.57
C ILE A 23 5.00 8.77 29.92
N LYS A 24 4.80 7.46 29.75
CA LYS A 24 5.84 6.46 29.97
C LYS A 24 6.88 6.45 28.85
N ALA A 25 6.42 6.52 27.60
CA ALA A 25 7.25 6.50 26.41
C ALA A 25 6.48 7.09 25.22
N VAL A 26 7.23 7.69 24.29
CA VAL A 26 6.74 8.11 22.96
C VAL A 26 7.47 7.27 21.92
N LEU A 27 6.71 6.49 21.15
CA LEU A 27 7.25 5.65 20.08
C LEU A 27 7.04 6.39 18.75
N SER A 28 8.12 6.93 18.18
CA SER A 28 8.10 7.62 16.89
C SER A 28 9.13 7.03 15.94
N ASN A 29 8.82 7.00 14.66
CA ASN A 29 9.81 6.68 13.63
C ASN A 29 10.92 7.75 13.57
N ARG A 30 12.01 7.40 12.89
CA ARG A 30 13.19 8.25 12.67
C ARG A 30 13.27 8.86 11.27
N LEU A 31 12.20 8.78 10.47
CA LEU A 31 12.21 9.36 9.11
C LEU A 31 12.40 10.88 9.14
N LYS A 32 11.93 11.55 10.21
CA LYS A 32 12.18 12.98 10.47
C LYS A 32 13.65 13.36 10.64
N GLU A 33 14.54 12.39 10.88
CA GLU A 33 15.99 12.62 11.02
C GLU A 33 16.68 12.71 9.65
N LEU A 34 16.00 12.30 8.58
CA LEU A 34 16.54 12.34 7.24
C LEU A 34 16.59 13.78 6.69
N PRO A 35 17.58 14.10 5.86
CA PRO A 35 17.56 15.34 5.10
C PRO A 35 16.35 15.33 4.17
N VAL A 36 15.39 16.21 4.43
CA VAL A 36 14.17 16.31 3.64
C VAL A 36 14.47 17.08 2.37
N ALA A 37 14.09 16.52 1.22
CA ALA A 37 13.99 17.27 -0.03
C ALA A 37 12.98 18.41 0.18
N THR A 38 13.45 19.66 0.30
CA THR A 38 12.57 20.80 0.59
C THR A 38 11.80 21.29 -0.64
N HIS A 39 12.19 20.84 -1.83
CA HIS A 39 11.62 21.25 -3.11
C HIS A 39 11.52 20.07 -4.09
N ARG A 40 10.60 20.18 -5.05
CA ARG A 40 10.23 19.13 -6.01
C ARG A 40 11.41 18.62 -6.85
N GLU A 41 12.38 19.48 -7.15
CA GLU A 41 13.58 19.12 -7.90
C GLU A 41 14.44 18.10 -7.16
N ALA A 42 14.53 18.21 -5.83
CA ALA A 42 15.28 17.27 -5.00
C ALA A 42 14.57 15.91 -4.92
N GLU A 43 13.25 15.88 -4.80
CA GLU A 43 12.46 14.64 -4.88
C GLU A 43 12.59 13.96 -6.25
N SER A 44 12.54 14.76 -7.32
CA SER A 44 12.74 14.27 -8.70
C SER A 44 14.14 13.68 -8.89
N ALA A 45 15.16 14.26 -8.26
CA ALA A 45 16.53 13.75 -8.31
C ALA A 45 16.66 12.39 -7.62
N LEU A 46 15.97 12.16 -6.49
CA LEU A 46 15.93 10.83 -5.84
C LEU A 46 15.30 9.78 -6.76
N VAL A 47 14.19 10.12 -7.42
CA VAL A 47 13.52 9.23 -8.38
C VAL A 47 14.42 8.92 -9.58
N ARG A 48 15.04 9.94 -10.18
CA ARG A 48 15.97 9.76 -11.31
C ARG A 48 17.18 8.92 -10.90
N SER A 49 17.76 9.19 -9.74
CA SER A 49 18.90 8.43 -9.22
C SER A 49 18.56 6.95 -9.00
N ALA A 50 17.36 6.62 -8.53
CA ALA A 50 16.91 5.23 -8.42
C ALA A 50 16.83 4.58 -9.81
N LEU A 51 16.21 5.26 -10.79
CA LEU A 51 16.06 4.75 -12.16
C LEU A 51 17.39 4.62 -12.91
N ASP A 52 18.38 5.46 -12.60
CA ASP A 52 19.75 5.34 -13.14
C ASP A 52 20.52 4.16 -12.53
N ASN A 53 20.07 3.63 -11.38
CA ASN A 53 20.74 2.54 -10.65
C ASN A 53 19.73 1.42 -10.30
N PRO A 54 19.14 0.76 -11.32
CA PRO A 54 18.15 -0.29 -11.08
C PRO A 54 18.77 -1.48 -10.35
N ILE A 55 18.07 -1.96 -9.32
CA ILE A 55 18.49 -3.09 -8.49
C ILE A 55 18.13 -4.39 -9.22
N GLU A 56 19.16 -5.16 -9.58
CA GLU A 56 19.05 -6.48 -10.20
C GLU A 56 18.16 -6.50 -11.45
N SER A 57 18.22 -5.44 -12.27
CA SER A 57 17.48 -5.31 -13.52
C SER A 57 18.26 -4.44 -14.52
N SER A 58 18.00 -4.61 -15.81
CA SER A 58 18.39 -3.62 -16.82
C SER A 58 17.70 -2.26 -16.59
N PRO A 59 18.28 -1.15 -17.08
CA PRO A 59 17.62 0.15 -17.11
C PRO A 59 16.27 0.10 -17.83
N LEU A 60 15.35 0.95 -17.39
CA LEU A 60 13.97 0.97 -17.91
C LEU A 60 13.93 1.27 -19.42
N GLU A 61 14.81 2.13 -19.90
CA GLU A 61 14.94 2.48 -21.31
C GLU A 61 15.39 1.28 -22.17
N GLU A 62 16.19 0.38 -21.60
CA GLU A 62 16.59 -0.85 -22.28
C GLU A 62 15.44 -1.84 -22.33
N LEU A 63 14.72 -2.02 -21.21
CA LEU A 63 13.55 -2.89 -21.13
C LEU A 63 12.43 -2.46 -22.09
N ALA A 64 12.24 -1.15 -22.27
CA ALA A 64 11.22 -0.60 -23.18
C ALA A 64 11.53 -0.79 -24.67
N ARG A 65 12.79 -1.10 -25.04
CA ARG A 65 13.18 -1.19 -26.45
C ARG A 65 12.45 -2.34 -27.15
N GLY A 66 11.74 -2.02 -28.24
CA GLY A 66 11.00 -3.01 -29.04
C GLY A 66 9.72 -3.53 -28.37
N LYS A 67 9.29 -2.93 -27.25
CA LYS A 67 8.01 -3.21 -26.58
C LYS A 67 6.96 -2.25 -27.11
N HIS A 68 5.87 -2.76 -27.66
CA HIS A 68 4.84 -1.92 -28.26
C HIS A 68 3.75 -1.56 -27.25
N ASN A 69 3.28 -2.53 -26.47
CA ASN A 69 2.25 -2.34 -25.45
C ASN A 69 2.88 -2.33 -24.05
N ILE A 70 2.94 -1.18 -23.40
CA ILE A 70 3.53 -1.01 -22.06
C ILE A 70 2.43 -0.64 -21.06
N CYS A 71 2.33 -1.37 -19.96
CA CYS A 71 1.39 -1.08 -18.89
C CYS A 71 2.13 -0.64 -17.62
N ILE A 72 1.75 0.52 -17.07
CA ILE A 72 2.24 1.02 -15.80
C ILE A 72 1.10 0.94 -14.78
N ILE A 73 1.22 0.01 -13.83
CA ILE A 73 0.33 -0.05 -12.68
C ILE A 73 0.69 1.10 -11.72
N THR A 74 -0.31 1.86 -11.27
CA THR A 74 -0.14 2.89 -10.24
C THR A 74 -1.21 2.78 -9.17
N SER A 75 -0.88 3.17 -7.94
CA SER A 75 -1.80 3.09 -6.80
C SER A 75 -2.99 4.04 -6.96
N ASP A 76 -4.12 3.74 -6.33
CA ASP A 76 -5.33 4.58 -6.40
C ASP A 76 -5.29 5.87 -5.53
N HIS A 77 -6.46 6.50 -5.36
CA HIS A 77 -6.68 7.72 -4.58
C HIS A 77 -6.46 7.54 -3.07
N THR A 78 -6.48 6.31 -2.54
CA THR A 78 -6.28 6.05 -1.11
C THR A 78 -4.80 6.05 -0.70
N ARG A 79 -3.88 6.20 -1.67
CA ARG A 79 -2.44 6.12 -1.45
C ARG A 79 -1.75 7.44 -1.76
N PRO A 80 -0.83 7.90 -0.87
CA PRO A 80 -0.12 9.16 -1.03
C PRO A 80 1.06 9.06 -2.01
N VAL A 81 1.01 8.18 -3.01
CA VAL A 81 2.08 8.09 -4.03
C VAL A 81 2.14 9.42 -4.79
N PRO A 82 3.30 10.12 -4.82
CA PRO A 82 3.44 11.42 -5.45
C PRO A 82 3.57 11.27 -6.99
N SER A 83 2.53 10.74 -7.63
CA SER A 83 2.52 10.42 -9.07
C SER A 83 2.73 11.63 -9.99
N LYS A 84 2.45 12.85 -9.51
CA LYS A 84 2.88 14.12 -10.13
C LYS A 84 4.39 14.24 -10.34
N ILE A 85 5.19 13.47 -9.60
CA ILE A 85 6.66 13.43 -9.70
C ILE A 85 7.09 12.16 -10.43
N THR A 86 6.63 11.00 -9.98
CA THR A 86 7.12 9.71 -10.50
C THR A 86 6.63 9.41 -11.92
N MET A 87 5.36 9.67 -12.22
CA MET A 87 4.77 9.28 -13.51
C MET A 87 5.38 10.04 -14.71
N PRO A 88 5.57 11.38 -14.69
CA PRO A 88 6.27 12.07 -15.78
C PRO A 88 7.66 11.50 -16.07
N ILE A 89 8.41 11.15 -15.02
CA ILE A 89 9.77 10.60 -15.15
C ILE A 89 9.73 9.19 -15.74
N LEU A 90 8.80 8.34 -15.32
CA LEU A 90 8.62 7.01 -15.91
C LEU A 90 8.25 7.09 -17.39
N LEU A 91 7.29 7.94 -17.75
CA LEU A 91 6.89 8.17 -19.14
C LEU A 91 8.05 8.67 -20.00
N GLU A 92 8.84 9.63 -19.50
CA GLU A 92 10.05 10.14 -20.16
C GLU A 92 11.06 9.01 -20.45
N ARG A 93 11.35 8.17 -19.46
CA ARG A 93 12.30 7.06 -19.58
C ARG A 93 11.82 6.01 -20.58
N ILE A 94 10.56 5.61 -20.48
CA ILE A 94 9.95 4.65 -21.42
C ILE A 94 10.02 5.20 -22.85
N ARG A 95 9.61 6.45 -23.08
CA ARG A 95 9.67 7.09 -24.41
C ARG A 95 11.08 7.30 -24.93
N THR A 96 12.07 7.45 -24.04
CA THR A 96 13.50 7.47 -24.44
C THR A 96 13.94 6.11 -24.98
N GLY A 97 13.48 5.01 -24.36
CA GLY A 97 13.74 3.64 -24.83
C GLY A 97 12.97 3.28 -26.10
N ASN A 98 11.70 3.71 -26.19
CA ASN A 98 10.83 3.52 -27.35
C ASN A 98 9.80 4.67 -27.49
N PRO A 99 10.04 5.66 -28.37
CA PRO A 99 9.12 6.78 -28.59
C PRO A 99 7.74 6.37 -29.12
N GLU A 100 7.65 5.22 -29.79
CA GLU A 100 6.44 4.71 -30.44
C GLU A 100 5.66 3.72 -29.55
N ALA A 101 6.05 3.56 -28.29
CA ALA A 101 5.34 2.68 -27.36
C ALA A 101 3.95 3.23 -27.04
N GLU A 102 2.93 2.36 -27.12
CA GLU A 102 1.63 2.63 -26.54
C GLU A 102 1.70 2.37 -25.04
N ILE A 103 1.51 3.43 -24.25
CA ILE A 103 1.58 3.36 -22.79
C ILE A 103 0.18 3.46 -22.20
N SER A 104 -0.17 2.52 -21.32
CA SER A 104 -1.37 2.58 -20.50
C SER A 104 -1.02 2.73 -19.02
N ILE A 105 -1.76 3.56 -18.30
CA ILE A 105 -1.66 3.75 -16.86
C ILE A 105 -2.84 3.04 -16.21
N LEU A 106 -2.60 1.89 -15.58
CA LEU A 106 -3.63 1.08 -14.93
C LEU A 106 -3.72 1.43 -13.43
N ILE A 107 -4.85 2.01 -13.02
CA ILE A 107 -5.10 2.39 -11.63
C ILE A 107 -5.46 1.14 -10.81
N ALA A 108 -4.59 0.77 -9.87
CA ALA A 108 -4.73 -0.36 -8.97
C ALA A 108 -5.68 -0.05 -7.80
N THR A 109 -6.98 -0.20 -8.02
CA THR A 109 -8.03 0.00 -7.01
C THR A 109 -8.18 -1.19 -6.06
N GLY A 110 -7.79 -2.39 -6.48
CA GLY A 110 -8.15 -3.62 -5.79
C GLY A 110 -9.66 -3.69 -5.51
N PHE A 111 -10.04 -3.53 -4.25
CA PHE A 111 -11.43 -3.57 -3.78
C PHE A 111 -12.06 -2.20 -3.57
N HIS A 112 -11.30 -1.14 -3.75
CA HIS A 112 -11.80 0.20 -3.55
C HIS A 112 -12.69 0.62 -4.72
N ARG A 113 -13.48 1.67 -4.48
CA ARG A 113 -14.22 2.34 -5.55
C ARG A 113 -13.27 2.91 -6.62
N PRO A 114 -13.75 3.15 -7.84
CA PRO A 114 -13.04 3.96 -8.82
C PRO A 114 -12.62 5.33 -8.26
N SER A 115 -11.45 5.81 -8.67
CA SER A 115 -11.05 7.20 -8.42
C SER A 115 -11.89 8.16 -9.26
N THR A 116 -12.29 9.30 -8.69
CA THR A 116 -13.03 10.34 -9.42
C THR A 116 -12.11 11.14 -10.35
N PRO A 117 -12.65 11.88 -11.33
CA PRO A 117 -11.85 12.77 -12.17
C PRO A 117 -11.01 13.78 -11.39
N GLU A 118 -11.55 14.35 -10.31
CA GLU A 118 -10.85 15.30 -9.44
C GLU A 118 -9.68 14.65 -8.71
N GLU A 119 -9.87 13.41 -8.23
CA GLU A 119 -8.80 12.64 -7.58
C GLU A 119 -7.69 12.29 -8.58
N LEU A 120 -8.03 11.97 -9.82
CA LEU A 120 -7.03 11.74 -10.88
C LEU A 120 -6.25 13.02 -11.20
N LEU A 121 -6.93 14.17 -11.29
CA LEU A 121 -6.29 15.47 -11.47
C LEU A 121 -5.39 15.86 -10.28
N GLU A 122 -5.82 15.57 -9.05
CA GLU A 122 -5.02 15.78 -7.86
C GLU A 122 -3.78 14.87 -7.85
N LYS A 123 -3.92 13.63 -8.30
CA LYS A 123 -2.86 12.62 -8.26
C LYS A 123 -1.82 12.77 -9.37
N PHE A 124 -2.25 13.00 -10.60
CA PHE A 124 -1.38 13.02 -11.79
C PHE A 124 -1.15 14.41 -12.36
N GLY A 125 -2.07 15.34 -12.12
CA GLY A 125 -2.08 16.64 -12.77
C GLY A 125 -2.76 16.60 -14.15
N ARG A 126 -3.10 17.78 -14.66
CA ARG A 126 -3.90 17.97 -15.88
C ARG A 126 -3.26 17.33 -17.11
N GLU A 127 -1.96 17.54 -17.31
CA GLU A 127 -1.25 17.10 -18.51
C GLU A 127 -1.33 15.59 -18.73
N ILE A 128 -1.09 14.79 -17.67
CA ILE A 128 -1.19 13.33 -17.77
C ILE A 128 -2.63 12.90 -18.00
N VAL A 129 -3.60 13.48 -17.28
CA VAL A 129 -5.01 13.10 -17.39
C VAL A 129 -5.58 13.39 -18.79
N GLU A 130 -5.14 14.48 -19.43
CA GLU A 130 -5.63 14.88 -20.76
C GLU A 130 -4.92 14.14 -21.91
N ASN A 131 -3.67 13.69 -21.73
CA ASN A 131 -2.84 13.19 -22.84
C ASN A 131 -2.45 11.70 -22.75
N GLU A 132 -2.58 11.06 -21.59
CA GLU A 132 -2.20 9.65 -21.40
C GLU A 132 -3.42 8.74 -21.28
N LYS A 133 -3.27 7.47 -21.70
CA LYS A 133 -4.33 6.46 -21.59
C LYS A 133 -4.41 5.94 -20.16
N ILE A 134 -5.36 6.46 -19.37
CA ILE A 134 -5.62 5.99 -18.00
C ILE A 134 -6.77 4.96 -18.02
N ILE A 135 -6.54 3.80 -17.40
CA ILE A 135 -7.50 2.70 -17.28
C ILE A 135 -7.79 2.46 -15.80
N MET A 136 -9.07 2.36 -15.45
CA MET A 136 -9.49 2.04 -14.09
C MET A 136 -9.63 0.53 -13.93
N HIS A 137 -9.04 -0.05 -12.88
CA HIS A 137 -9.28 -1.44 -12.53
C HIS A 137 -10.65 -1.60 -11.84
N HIS A 138 -11.36 -2.68 -12.18
CA HIS A 138 -12.63 -3.07 -11.57
C HIS A 138 -12.60 -4.57 -11.23
N SER A 139 -12.33 -4.91 -9.98
CA SER A 139 -12.15 -6.30 -9.53
C SER A 139 -13.39 -7.20 -9.72
N ASP A 140 -14.58 -6.61 -9.79
CA ASP A 140 -15.86 -7.30 -9.99
C ASP A 140 -16.27 -7.45 -11.47
N ARG A 141 -15.42 -7.01 -12.42
CA ARG A 141 -15.69 -7.09 -13.86
C ARG A 141 -14.91 -8.25 -14.49
N ASP A 142 -15.47 -9.45 -14.39
CA ASP A 142 -14.85 -10.69 -14.90
C ASP A 142 -14.46 -10.60 -16.37
N GLU A 143 -15.26 -9.88 -17.17
CA GLU A 143 -14.98 -9.66 -18.58
C GLU A 143 -13.75 -8.80 -18.82
N ASP A 144 -13.06 -8.23 -17.83
CA ASP A 144 -11.77 -7.52 -17.92
C ASP A 144 -10.60 -8.33 -17.34
N MET A 145 -10.86 -9.55 -16.89
CA MET A 145 -9.92 -10.40 -16.17
C MET A 145 -9.40 -11.57 -17.01
N MET A 146 -8.28 -12.14 -16.58
CA MET A 146 -7.66 -13.33 -17.14
C MET A 146 -7.07 -14.19 -16.02
N GLU A 147 -7.37 -15.49 -16.02
CA GLU A 147 -6.71 -16.45 -15.14
C GLU A 147 -5.31 -16.76 -15.67
N ILE A 148 -4.30 -16.58 -14.82
CA ILE A 148 -2.88 -16.72 -15.16
C ILE A 148 -2.18 -17.85 -14.38
N GLY A 149 -2.93 -18.57 -13.54
CA GLY A 149 -2.40 -19.70 -12.78
C GLY A 149 -3.16 -19.98 -11.49
N ILE A 150 -2.51 -20.72 -10.59
CA ILE A 150 -3.04 -21.12 -9.30
C ILE A 150 -2.07 -20.63 -8.23
N LEU A 151 -2.56 -19.83 -7.28
CA LEU A 151 -1.78 -19.33 -6.15
C LEU A 151 -1.18 -20.49 -5.35
N PRO A 152 -0.03 -20.30 -4.68
CA PRO A 152 0.53 -21.28 -3.75
C PRO A 152 -0.45 -21.76 -2.65
N SER A 153 -1.44 -20.92 -2.31
CA SER A 153 -2.56 -21.24 -1.41
C SER A 153 -3.66 -22.10 -2.02
N GLY A 154 -3.67 -22.30 -3.34
CA GLY A 154 -4.65 -23.11 -4.09
C GLY A 154 -5.75 -22.32 -4.79
N GLY A 155 -5.92 -21.02 -4.51
CA GLY A 155 -6.92 -20.18 -5.19
C GLY A 155 -6.53 -19.81 -6.62
N SER A 156 -7.50 -19.56 -7.51
CA SER A 156 -7.23 -19.06 -8.86
C SER A 156 -6.51 -17.70 -8.81
N CYS A 157 -5.42 -17.58 -9.56
CA CYS A 157 -4.72 -16.31 -9.76
C CYS A 157 -5.29 -15.61 -10.99
N ILE A 158 -6.24 -14.70 -10.77
CA ILE A 158 -6.94 -13.98 -11.83
C ILE A 158 -6.59 -12.49 -11.74
N ILE A 159 -6.04 -11.93 -12.81
CA ILE A 159 -5.49 -10.57 -12.91
C ILE A 159 -6.11 -9.82 -14.11
N ASN A 160 -6.16 -8.50 -14.06
CA ASN A 160 -6.62 -7.66 -15.16
C ASN A 160 -5.81 -7.92 -16.43
N ARG A 161 -6.50 -8.16 -17.55
CA ARG A 161 -5.82 -8.55 -18.79
C ARG A 161 -4.92 -7.48 -19.38
N GLN A 162 -5.19 -6.19 -19.13
CA GLN A 162 -4.31 -5.11 -19.61
C GLN A 162 -2.91 -5.22 -19.02
N ALA A 163 -2.79 -5.74 -17.79
CA ALA A 163 -1.49 -6.01 -17.18
C ALA A 163 -0.84 -7.27 -17.78
N VAL A 164 -1.61 -8.34 -17.97
CA VAL A 164 -1.12 -9.65 -18.46
C VAL A 164 -0.70 -9.62 -19.94
N GLU A 165 -1.43 -8.86 -20.75
CA GLU A 165 -1.21 -8.75 -22.20
C GLU A 165 -0.17 -7.67 -22.58
N ALA A 166 0.43 -7.01 -21.58
CA ALA A 166 1.49 -6.04 -21.82
C ALA A 166 2.79 -6.72 -22.27
N ASP A 167 3.49 -6.14 -23.24
CA ASP A 167 4.83 -6.59 -23.62
C ASP A 167 5.85 -6.29 -22.51
N LEU A 168 5.58 -5.26 -21.71
CA LEU A 168 6.35 -4.84 -20.54
C LEU A 168 5.39 -4.33 -19.45
N LEU A 169 5.39 -5.00 -18.30
CA LEU A 169 4.58 -4.62 -17.15
C LEU A 169 5.45 -3.95 -16.08
N ILE A 170 5.07 -2.74 -15.69
CA ILE A 170 5.79 -1.91 -14.72
C ILE A 170 4.81 -1.55 -13.59
N ALA A 171 5.32 -1.33 -12.38
CA ALA A 171 4.50 -0.74 -11.31
C ALA A 171 5.21 0.40 -10.59
N GLU A 172 4.51 1.52 -10.39
CA GLU A 172 4.88 2.50 -9.39
C GLU A 172 4.12 2.30 -8.07
N GLY A 173 4.72 2.76 -6.99
CA GLY A 173 4.10 2.68 -5.67
C GLY A 173 4.96 3.31 -4.60
N PHE A 174 4.61 3.04 -3.35
CA PHE A 174 5.39 3.43 -2.19
C PHE A 174 5.50 2.27 -1.21
N ILE A 175 6.51 2.32 -0.34
CA ILE A 175 6.77 1.33 0.70
C ILE A 175 6.46 1.94 2.06
N GLU A 176 5.54 1.31 2.77
CA GLU A 176 5.20 1.54 4.17
C GLU A 176 5.01 0.18 4.86
N PRO A 177 5.18 0.06 6.18
CA PRO A 177 4.77 -1.13 6.91
C PRO A 177 3.26 -1.37 6.73
N HIS A 178 2.89 -2.62 6.46
CA HIS A 178 1.49 -3.02 6.27
C HIS A 178 1.11 -4.10 7.28
N PHE A 179 0.01 -3.87 8.00
CA PHE A 179 -0.40 -4.61 9.20
C PHE A 179 -0.45 -6.13 9.08
N PHE A 180 -0.86 -6.69 7.94
CA PHE A 180 -0.78 -8.15 7.70
C PHE A 180 0.16 -8.58 6.57
N ALA A 181 0.48 -7.70 5.61
CA ALA A 181 1.25 -8.04 4.41
C ALA A 181 2.77 -7.79 4.57
N GLY A 182 3.20 -7.43 5.78
CA GLY A 182 4.56 -6.98 6.07
C GLY A 182 4.79 -5.53 5.61
N TYR A 183 4.80 -5.31 4.30
CA TYR A 183 5.00 -4.00 3.68
C TYR A 183 4.08 -3.79 2.47
N SER A 184 3.71 -2.56 2.16
CA SER A 184 3.11 -2.17 0.87
C SER A 184 4.12 -2.24 -0.28
N GLY A 185 3.77 -1.77 -1.48
CA GLY A 185 4.68 -1.71 -2.63
C GLY A 185 4.97 -3.06 -3.31
N GLY A 186 5.80 -3.00 -4.35
CA GLY A 186 6.23 -4.14 -5.17
C GLY A 186 5.06 -4.97 -5.67
N ARG A 187 5.13 -6.28 -5.40
CA ARG A 187 4.09 -7.28 -5.67
C ARG A 187 2.65 -6.90 -5.32
N LYS A 188 2.43 -5.99 -4.36
CA LYS A 188 1.09 -5.56 -3.93
C LYS A 188 0.35 -4.74 -4.99
N ALA A 189 1.08 -4.18 -5.97
CA ALA A 189 0.49 -3.54 -7.15
C ALA A 189 -0.30 -4.54 -8.01
N VAL A 190 0.10 -5.81 -8.03
CA VAL A 190 -0.59 -6.88 -8.77
C VAL A 190 -1.70 -7.50 -7.91
N LEU A 191 -1.34 -8.12 -6.78
CA LEU A 191 -2.30 -8.70 -5.82
C LEU A 191 -2.22 -7.92 -4.50
N PRO A 192 -3.27 -7.17 -4.10
CA PRO A 192 -4.61 -7.11 -4.69
C PRO A 192 -4.82 -6.05 -5.77
N GLY A 193 -3.81 -5.22 -6.08
CA GLY A 193 -4.01 -3.97 -6.81
C GLY A 193 -4.80 -4.07 -8.13
N VAL A 194 -4.53 -5.09 -8.95
CA VAL A 194 -5.22 -5.33 -10.23
C VAL A 194 -5.74 -6.77 -10.35
N ALA A 195 -6.03 -7.40 -9.21
CA ALA A 195 -6.54 -8.76 -9.16
C ALA A 195 -8.08 -8.81 -9.08
N SER A 196 -8.67 -9.89 -9.61
CA SER A 196 -10.12 -10.12 -9.50
C SER A 196 -10.58 -10.18 -8.04
N ARG A 197 -11.88 -9.96 -7.83
CA ARG A 197 -12.53 -10.11 -6.53
C ARG A 197 -12.20 -11.45 -5.87
N THR A 198 -12.37 -12.52 -6.64
CA THR A 198 -12.15 -13.90 -6.20
C THR A 198 -10.71 -14.11 -5.71
N THR A 199 -9.73 -13.64 -6.47
CA THR A 199 -8.29 -13.77 -6.12
C THR A 199 -7.97 -13.06 -4.80
N VAL A 200 -8.48 -11.83 -4.63
CA VAL A 200 -8.19 -11.04 -3.42
C VAL A 200 -8.81 -11.69 -2.20
N LEU A 201 -10.06 -12.14 -2.28
CA LEU A 201 -10.76 -12.80 -1.17
C LEU A 201 -10.05 -14.10 -0.78
N ALA A 202 -9.63 -14.91 -1.74
CA ALA A 202 -8.84 -16.11 -1.44
C ALA A 202 -7.55 -15.78 -0.66
N ASN A 203 -6.86 -14.70 -1.04
CA ASN A 203 -5.62 -14.25 -0.38
C ASN A 203 -5.86 -13.62 1.00
N HIS A 204 -7.03 -13.00 1.23
CA HIS A 204 -7.40 -12.35 2.50
C HIS A 204 -8.33 -13.24 3.35
N CYS A 205 -8.15 -14.56 3.26
CA CYS A 205 -8.90 -15.52 4.06
C CYS A 205 -8.52 -15.45 5.54
N ALA A 206 -9.46 -15.86 6.40
CA ALA A 206 -9.29 -15.80 7.86
C ALA A 206 -8.04 -16.55 8.34
N GLU A 207 -7.75 -17.72 7.75
CA GLU A 207 -6.55 -18.51 8.05
C GLU A 207 -5.26 -17.70 7.84
N PHE A 208 -5.15 -16.98 6.72
CA PHE A 208 -3.97 -16.19 6.40
C PHE A 208 -3.83 -14.97 7.30
N ILE A 209 -4.93 -14.27 7.58
CA ILE A 209 -4.94 -13.11 8.47
C ILE A 209 -4.58 -13.50 9.90
N ALA A 210 -5.10 -14.62 10.39
CA ALA A 210 -4.79 -15.15 11.71
C ALA A 210 -3.35 -15.69 11.82
N HIS A 211 -2.67 -15.94 10.70
CA HIS A 211 -1.34 -16.55 10.70
C HIS A 211 -0.32 -15.68 11.47
N PRO A 212 0.50 -16.25 12.36
CA PRO A 212 1.41 -15.48 13.24
C PRO A 212 2.50 -14.70 12.48
N LYS A 213 2.77 -15.04 11.22
CA LYS A 213 3.71 -14.32 10.34
C LYS A 213 3.06 -13.21 9.52
N ALA A 214 1.72 -13.13 9.47
CA ALA A 214 1.00 -12.06 8.78
C ALA A 214 0.93 -10.82 9.67
N ARG A 215 2.08 -10.14 9.84
CA ARG A 215 2.24 -9.02 10.77
C ARG A 215 3.04 -7.87 10.15
N THR A 216 2.85 -6.67 10.69
CA THR A 216 3.55 -5.45 10.31
C THR A 216 5.06 -5.67 10.23
N GLY A 217 5.67 -5.35 9.09
CA GLY A 217 7.11 -5.45 8.88
C GLY A 217 7.67 -6.87 8.70
N ASN A 218 6.83 -7.91 8.62
CA ASN A 218 7.26 -9.29 8.41
C ASN A 218 6.86 -9.83 7.04
N LEU A 219 7.87 -10.08 6.19
CA LEU A 219 7.73 -10.78 4.91
C LEU A 219 8.04 -12.28 5.03
N GLU A 220 9.00 -12.64 5.88
CA GLU A 220 9.49 -14.02 5.97
C GLU A 220 8.44 -14.96 6.55
N GLY A 221 8.13 -16.04 5.81
CA GLY A 221 7.08 -16.99 6.16
C GLY A 221 5.66 -16.41 6.17
N ASN A 222 5.43 -15.21 5.61
CA ASN A 222 4.11 -14.61 5.52
C ASN A 222 3.32 -15.22 4.34
N PRO A 223 2.19 -15.92 4.59
CA PRO A 223 1.47 -16.63 3.54
C PRO A 223 0.83 -15.69 2.51
N LEU A 224 0.32 -14.53 2.94
CA LEU A 224 -0.22 -13.53 2.01
C LEU A 224 0.86 -13.04 1.05
N HIS A 225 2.05 -12.74 1.58
CA HIS A 225 3.18 -12.26 0.78
C HIS A 225 3.62 -13.28 -0.28
N LYS A 226 3.62 -14.57 0.07
CA LYS A 226 4.01 -15.66 -0.84
C LYS A 226 3.09 -15.72 -2.07
N ASP A 227 1.78 -15.63 -1.86
CA ASP A 227 0.81 -15.57 -2.94
C ASP A 227 0.96 -14.31 -3.79
N MET A 228 1.18 -13.15 -3.14
CA MET A 228 1.38 -11.88 -3.86
C MET A 228 2.63 -11.94 -4.76
N LEU A 229 3.72 -12.57 -4.29
CA LEU A 229 4.93 -12.76 -5.11
C LEU A 229 4.65 -13.65 -6.32
N TYR A 230 3.97 -14.77 -6.12
CA TYR A 230 3.59 -15.65 -7.23
C TYR A 230 2.73 -14.93 -8.26
N ALA A 231 1.74 -14.15 -7.81
CA ALA A 231 0.87 -13.39 -8.70
C ALA A 231 1.63 -12.34 -9.52
N ALA A 232 2.59 -11.64 -8.89
CA ALA A 232 3.41 -10.65 -9.59
C ALA A 232 4.35 -11.29 -10.62
N GLU A 233 5.00 -12.40 -10.27
CA GLU A 233 5.84 -13.18 -11.19
C GLU A 233 5.01 -13.70 -12.38
N SER A 234 3.85 -14.31 -12.09
CA SER A 234 2.98 -14.91 -13.11
C SER A 234 2.36 -13.87 -14.03
N ALA A 235 2.14 -12.65 -13.54
CA ALA A 235 1.66 -11.53 -14.34
C ALA A 235 2.76 -10.88 -15.19
N GLY A 236 4.02 -11.31 -15.06
CA GLY A 236 5.15 -10.74 -15.79
C GLY A 236 5.55 -9.35 -15.31
N LEU A 237 5.44 -9.03 -14.01
CA LEU A 237 5.87 -7.73 -13.50
C LEU A 237 7.40 -7.59 -13.59
N ASP A 238 7.89 -6.94 -14.64
CA ASP A 238 9.33 -6.85 -14.94
C ASP A 238 10.06 -5.82 -14.09
N PHE A 239 9.43 -4.68 -13.81
CA PHE A 239 10.11 -3.52 -13.21
C PHE A 239 9.22 -2.77 -12.23
N ILE A 240 9.80 -2.25 -11.15
CA ILE A 240 9.11 -1.34 -10.24
C ILE A 240 9.86 -0.04 -10.03
N LEU A 241 9.12 1.00 -9.69
CA LEU A 241 9.62 2.19 -9.01
C LEU A 241 8.84 2.35 -7.70
N ASN A 242 9.49 2.22 -6.57
CA ASN A 242 8.85 2.45 -5.28
C ASN A 242 9.55 3.55 -4.50
N VAL A 243 8.77 4.45 -3.93
CA VAL A 243 9.26 5.54 -3.09
C VAL A 243 8.98 5.27 -1.61
N VAL A 244 9.76 5.90 -0.73
CA VAL A 244 9.45 6.04 0.70
C VAL A 244 9.17 7.50 0.98
N LEU A 245 8.16 7.75 1.80
CA LEU A 245 7.68 9.09 2.10
C LEU A 245 7.92 9.47 3.56
N ASP A 246 8.13 10.75 3.82
CA ASP A 246 8.06 11.32 5.18
C ASP A 246 6.61 11.61 5.62
N GLU A 247 6.48 12.18 6.82
CA GLU A 247 5.18 12.51 7.44
C GLU A 247 4.41 13.60 6.66
N GLU A 248 5.10 14.40 5.84
CA GLU A 248 4.50 15.37 4.92
C GLU A 248 4.37 14.84 3.49
N LYS A 249 4.54 13.53 3.29
CA LYS A 249 4.38 12.82 2.02
C LYS A 249 5.42 13.20 0.95
N ARG A 250 6.59 13.69 1.37
CA ARG A 250 7.71 13.99 0.47
C ARG A 250 8.58 12.76 0.30
N ILE A 251 9.15 12.59 -0.89
CA ILE A 251 10.05 11.48 -1.20
C ILE A 251 11.37 11.65 -0.42
N VAL A 252 11.68 10.68 0.44
CA VAL A 252 12.94 10.62 1.19
C VAL A 252 13.88 9.51 0.69
N HIS A 253 13.34 8.54 -0.04
CA HIS A 253 14.10 7.46 -0.66
C HIS A 253 13.32 6.89 -1.84
N ALA A 254 14.03 6.32 -2.81
CA ALA A 254 13.43 5.64 -3.95
C ALA A 254 14.28 4.43 -4.33
N VAL A 255 13.62 3.35 -4.74
CA VAL A 255 14.23 2.14 -5.28
C VAL A 255 13.53 1.78 -6.58
N SER A 256 14.28 1.23 -7.52
CA SER A 256 13.72 0.68 -8.75
C SER A 256 14.50 -0.52 -9.25
N GLY A 257 13.94 -1.29 -10.18
CA GLY A 257 14.54 -2.51 -10.71
C GLY A 257 13.59 -3.70 -10.58
N HIS A 258 14.14 -4.89 -10.37
CA HIS A 258 13.37 -6.13 -10.26
C HIS A 258 12.35 -6.04 -9.13
N PHE A 259 11.12 -6.48 -9.39
CA PHE A 259 9.96 -6.25 -8.52
C PHE A 259 10.11 -6.75 -7.08
N ASP A 260 10.72 -7.92 -6.85
CA ASP A 260 11.01 -8.41 -5.49
C ASP A 260 12.30 -7.82 -4.90
N ARG A 261 13.41 -7.82 -5.65
CA ARG A 261 14.74 -7.43 -5.15
C ARG A 261 14.80 -5.94 -4.78
N ALA A 262 14.31 -5.06 -5.66
CA ALA A 262 14.22 -3.63 -5.38
C ALA A 262 13.28 -3.35 -4.20
N HIS A 263 12.15 -4.05 -4.13
CA HIS A 263 11.19 -3.92 -3.03
C HIS A 263 11.79 -4.32 -1.68
N ARG A 264 12.51 -5.45 -1.62
CA ARG A 264 13.22 -5.90 -0.40
C ARG A 264 14.29 -4.93 0.03
N ALA A 265 15.04 -4.34 -0.91
CA ALA A 265 16.03 -3.32 -0.60
C ALA A 265 15.38 -2.09 0.05
N GLY A 266 14.28 -1.60 -0.52
CA GLY A 266 13.51 -0.49 0.04
C GLY A 266 12.88 -0.82 1.40
N CYS A 267 12.37 -2.04 1.59
CA CYS A 267 11.84 -2.49 2.89
C CYS A 267 12.93 -2.57 3.97
N THR A 268 14.10 -3.09 3.61
CA THR A 268 15.25 -3.20 4.51
C THR A 268 15.71 -1.82 4.95
N TRP A 269 15.92 -0.92 3.99
CA TRP A 269 16.27 0.48 4.25
C TRP A 269 15.23 1.15 5.15
N LEU A 270 13.93 1.03 4.82
CA LEU A 270 12.86 1.64 5.62
C LEU A 270 12.83 1.09 7.05
N SER A 271 13.09 -0.20 7.22
CA SER A 271 13.02 -0.87 8.53
C SER A 271 13.98 -0.28 9.55
N ASP A 272 15.12 0.26 9.12
CA ASP A 272 16.10 0.92 9.99
C ASP A 272 15.56 2.23 10.59
N TYR A 273 14.57 2.86 9.95
CA TYR A 273 13.98 4.12 10.40
C TYR A 273 12.65 3.96 11.13
N VAL A 274 11.86 2.94 10.80
CA VAL A 274 10.49 2.80 11.33
C VAL A 274 10.32 1.75 12.41
N ARG A 275 11.31 0.88 12.64
CA ARG A 275 11.29 -0.04 13.78
C ARG A 275 11.59 0.71 15.06
N VAL A 276 10.69 0.58 16.02
CA VAL A 276 10.80 1.19 17.35
C VAL A 276 10.88 0.10 18.43
N PRO A 277 11.66 0.28 19.50
CA PRO A 277 11.64 -0.65 20.63
C PRO A 277 10.25 -0.73 21.25
N ARG A 278 9.77 -1.95 21.49
CA ARG A 278 8.48 -2.19 22.15
C ARG A 278 8.50 -1.62 23.57
N SER A 279 7.48 -0.84 23.92
CA SER A 279 7.24 -0.36 25.28
C SER A 279 5.77 -0.53 25.64
N GLU A 280 5.49 -1.38 26.63
CA GLU A 280 4.11 -1.70 26.98
C GLU A 280 3.46 -0.68 27.92
N GLY A 281 2.17 -0.41 27.72
CA GLY A 281 1.35 0.45 28.57
C GLY A 281 -0.02 -0.13 28.88
N ASP A 282 -0.65 0.37 29.95
CA ASP A 282 -2.06 0.12 30.25
C ASP A 282 -3.01 1.05 29.47
N ILE A 283 -2.47 2.12 28.88
CA ILE A 283 -3.16 2.98 27.92
C ILE A 283 -2.18 3.26 26.80
N VAL A 284 -2.56 2.97 25.56
CA VAL A 284 -1.76 3.31 24.37
C VAL A 284 -2.55 4.28 23.52
N VAL A 285 -1.96 5.45 23.24
CA VAL A 285 -2.55 6.46 22.36
C VAL A 285 -1.84 6.37 21.01
N THR A 286 -2.63 6.29 19.94
CA THR A 286 -2.13 6.19 18.56
C THR A 286 -2.94 7.07 17.61
N THR A 287 -2.51 7.17 16.36
CA THR A 287 -3.26 7.83 15.28
C THR A 287 -3.29 6.92 14.04
N ASN A 288 -3.98 7.36 12.99
CA ASN A 288 -3.86 6.73 11.67
C ASN A 288 -3.15 7.63 10.64
N GLY A 289 -2.24 8.50 11.09
CA GLY A 289 -1.37 9.30 10.21
C GLY A 289 -2.02 10.51 9.52
N GLY A 290 -3.26 10.86 9.87
CA GLY A 290 -3.99 11.98 9.24
C GLY A 290 -4.46 11.68 7.81
N TYR A 291 -5.01 12.68 7.13
CA TYR A 291 -5.66 12.51 5.82
C TYR A 291 -4.62 12.29 4.70
N PRO A 292 -4.87 11.39 3.72
CA PRO A 292 -6.07 10.58 3.52
C PRO A 292 -6.07 9.24 4.27
N LEU A 293 -5.05 8.96 5.08
CA LEU A 293 -4.89 7.66 5.74
C LEU A 293 -5.93 7.44 6.85
N ASP A 294 -6.44 8.50 7.49
CA ASP A 294 -7.44 8.43 8.56
C ASP A 294 -8.89 8.70 8.11
N GLN A 295 -9.16 8.57 6.81
CA GLN A 295 -10.44 8.97 6.22
C GLN A 295 -11.65 8.11 6.62
N ASN A 296 -11.46 6.89 7.14
CA ASN A 296 -12.55 6.03 7.61
C ASN A 296 -12.11 5.03 8.70
N VAL A 297 -13.09 4.41 9.36
CA VAL A 297 -12.87 3.45 10.47
C VAL A 297 -12.09 2.22 9.99
N TYR A 298 -12.39 1.71 8.80
CA TYR A 298 -11.68 0.58 8.21
C TYR A 298 -10.16 0.83 8.11
N GLN A 299 -9.73 2.02 7.65
CA GLN A 299 -8.30 2.35 7.63
C GLN A 299 -7.71 2.50 9.05
N ALA A 300 -8.49 3.01 10.01
CA ALA A 300 -8.05 3.25 11.39
C ALA A 300 -7.61 1.96 12.12
N VAL A 301 -8.12 0.79 11.70
CA VAL A 301 -7.69 -0.53 12.23
C VAL A 301 -6.17 -0.72 12.10
N LYS A 302 -5.53 -0.15 11.06
CA LYS A 302 -4.07 -0.20 10.89
C LYS A 302 -3.33 0.40 12.09
N GLY A 303 -3.68 1.63 12.46
CA GLY A 303 -3.10 2.32 13.62
C GLY A 303 -3.41 1.60 14.94
N MET A 304 -4.57 0.94 15.04
CA MET A 304 -4.91 0.12 16.20
C MET A 304 -3.95 -1.06 16.37
N THR A 305 -3.51 -1.73 15.30
CA THR A 305 -2.54 -2.84 15.41
C THR A 305 -1.16 -2.42 15.93
N ALA A 306 -0.74 -1.18 15.62
CA ALA A 306 0.49 -0.62 16.20
C ALA A 306 0.34 -0.42 17.71
N ALA A 307 -0.84 0.04 18.15
CA ALA A 307 -1.14 0.18 19.57
C ALA A 307 -1.30 -1.18 20.27
N GLU A 308 -1.95 -2.15 19.64
CA GLU A 308 -2.12 -3.53 20.13
C GLU A 308 -0.76 -4.16 20.49
N ALA A 309 0.25 -3.99 19.63
CA ALA A 309 1.59 -4.52 19.87
C ALA A 309 2.27 -3.97 21.14
N CYS A 310 1.78 -2.85 21.68
CA CYS A 310 2.28 -2.17 22.87
C CYS A 310 1.24 -2.09 24.01
N CYS A 311 0.02 -2.59 23.82
CA CYS A 311 -1.02 -2.56 24.83
C CYS A 311 -1.04 -3.88 25.58
N ARG A 312 -1.11 -3.84 26.91
CA ARG A 312 -1.27 -5.06 27.70
C ARG A 312 -2.66 -5.64 27.51
N GLU A 313 -2.78 -6.96 27.71
CA GLU A 313 -4.07 -7.66 27.62
C GLU A 313 -5.13 -7.03 28.55
N GLY A 314 -6.35 -6.85 28.03
CA GLY A 314 -7.47 -6.25 28.78
C GLY A 314 -7.34 -4.76 29.10
N ARG A 315 -6.45 -4.04 28.40
CA ARG A 315 -6.20 -2.60 28.58
C ARG A 315 -6.72 -1.75 27.41
N VAL A 316 -6.52 -0.43 27.50
CA VAL A 316 -7.22 0.53 26.63
C VAL A 316 -6.33 1.04 25.50
N ILE A 317 -6.83 0.98 24.27
CA ILE A 317 -6.28 1.67 23.11
C ILE A 317 -7.14 2.92 22.85
N ILE A 318 -6.50 4.07 22.69
CA ILE A 318 -7.14 5.31 22.24
C ILE A 318 -6.56 5.65 20.87
N ILE A 319 -7.40 5.74 19.85
CA ILE A 319 -6.98 6.14 18.50
C ILE A 319 -7.60 7.48 18.13
N ALA A 320 -6.77 8.41 17.65
CA ALA A 320 -7.21 9.63 16.99
C ALA A 320 -7.22 9.42 15.47
N ALA A 321 -8.42 9.31 14.89
CA ALA A 321 -8.64 9.22 13.45
C ALA A 321 -9.94 9.95 13.10
N ALA A 322 -9.91 10.82 12.09
CA ALA A 322 -11.03 11.70 11.79
C ALA A 322 -12.23 10.97 11.17
N CYS A 323 -11.99 9.91 10.42
CA CYS A 323 -13.01 9.07 9.79
C CYS A 323 -14.05 9.89 8.99
N SER A 324 -13.61 10.92 8.26
CA SER A 324 -14.48 11.89 7.57
C SER A 324 -15.38 11.28 6.48
N GLU A 325 -15.07 10.06 6.01
CA GLU A 325 -15.85 9.28 5.04
C GLU A 325 -16.65 8.13 5.70
N GLY A 326 -16.75 8.12 7.03
CA GLY A 326 -17.53 7.13 7.77
C GLY A 326 -16.79 5.81 8.01
N HIS A 327 -17.48 4.69 7.82
CA HIS A 327 -16.98 3.37 8.21
C HIS A 327 -15.98 2.75 7.22
N GLY A 328 -16.07 3.09 5.93
CA GLY A 328 -15.11 2.64 4.90
C GLY A 328 -15.49 1.36 4.15
N GLY A 329 -16.70 0.82 4.39
CA GLY A 329 -17.23 -0.37 3.68
C GLY A 329 -18.49 -0.92 4.36
N GLU A 330 -19.59 -1.10 3.63
CA GLU A 330 -20.88 -1.53 4.23
C GLU A 330 -20.77 -2.94 4.82
N ALA A 331 -20.03 -3.83 4.16
CA ALA A 331 -19.77 -5.18 4.66
C ALA A 331 -19.01 -5.14 5.99
N PHE A 332 -17.94 -4.35 6.09
CA PHE A 332 -17.19 -4.12 7.33
C PHE A 332 -18.07 -3.59 8.48
N TYR A 333 -18.93 -2.61 8.18
CA TYR A 333 -19.82 -2.05 9.20
C TYR A 333 -20.88 -3.05 9.66
N ARG A 334 -21.51 -3.76 8.72
CA ARG A 334 -22.56 -4.74 9.02
C ARG A 334 -22.04 -5.92 9.80
N SER A 335 -20.86 -6.45 9.46
CA SER A 335 -20.26 -7.56 10.18
C SER A 335 -20.09 -7.25 11.67
N LEU A 336 -19.64 -6.04 12.00
CA LEU A 336 -19.51 -5.59 13.40
C LEU A 336 -20.85 -5.23 14.05
N LYS A 337 -21.74 -4.55 13.33
CA LYS A 337 -23.03 -4.08 13.84
C LYS A 337 -23.97 -5.24 14.18
N ASP A 338 -24.03 -6.22 13.28
CA ASP A 338 -25.00 -7.31 13.33
C ASP A 338 -24.48 -8.51 14.16
N ALA A 339 -23.19 -8.51 14.53
CA ALA A 339 -22.60 -9.51 15.41
C ALA A 339 -23.05 -9.37 16.88
N GLU A 340 -23.24 -10.50 17.55
CA GLU A 340 -23.54 -10.56 19.00
C GLU A 340 -22.41 -9.95 19.85
N SER A 341 -21.16 -10.19 19.44
CA SER A 341 -19.96 -9.65 20.08
C SER A 341 -18.75 -9.78 19.13
N PRO A 342 -17.66 -9.02 19.35
CA PRO A 342 -16.43 -9.19 18.57
C PRO A 342 -15.88 -10.62 18.62
N ALA A 343 -16.00 -11.31 19.76
CA ALA A 343 -15.57 -12.70 19.91
C ALA A 343 -16.47 -13.68 19.12
N ALA A 344 -17.77 -13.40 18.99
CA ALA A 344 -18.67 -14.19 18.16
C ALA A 344 -18.34 -14.02 16.67
N LEU A 345 -18.15 -12.78 16.23
CA LEU A 345 -17.74 -12.47 14.86
C LEU A 345 -16.41 -13.15 14.51
N LEU A 346 -15.41 -13.07 15.39
CA LEU A 346 -14.12 -13.73 15.15
C LEU A 346 -14.29 -15.25 15.00
N ARG A 347 -15.10 -15.91 15.83
CA ARG A 347 -15.37 -17.35 15.68
C ARG A 347 -16.08 -17.68 14.37
N GLU A 348 -17.02 -16.84 13.95
CA GLU A 348 -17.71 -16.99 12.67
C GLU A 348 -16.73 -16.88 11.49
N VAL A 349 -15.95 -15.78 11.43
CA VAL A 349 -14.96 -15.53 10.38
C VAL A 349 -13.92 -16.65 10.30
N MET A 350 -13.41 -17.11 11.44
CA MET A 350 -12.46 -18.23 11.49
C MET A 350 -13.05 -19.56 11.03
N GLY A 351 -14.38 -19.70 11.02
CA GLY A 351 -15.10 -20.87 10.51
C GLY A 351 -15.38 -20.83 9.01
N ILE A 352 -15.12 -19.70 8.33
CA ILE A 352 -15.36 -19.53 6.89
C ILE A 352 -14.20 -20.14 6.10
N PRO A 353 -14.47 -21.14 5.23
CA PRO A 353 -13.46 -21.68 4.32
C PRO A 353 -12.91 -20.61 3.39
N SER A 354 -11.64 -20.73 2.98
CA SER A 354 -10.97 -19.72 2.16
C SER A 354 -11.70 -19.41 0.85
N GLU A 355 -12.36 -20.40 0.25
CA GLU A 355 -13.13 -20.27 -1.00
C GLU A 355 -14.44 -19.50 -0.82
N LYS A 356 -14.87 -19.29 0.42
CA LYS A 356 -16.09 -18.56 0.80
C LYS A 356 -15.78 -17.28 1.58
N THR A 357 -14.53 -16.82 1.53
CA THR A 357 -14.10 -15.58 2.19
C THR A 357 -15.05 -14.44 1.83
N LEU A 358 -15.60 -13.80 2.86
CA LEU A 358 -16.47 -12.64 2.69
C LEU A 358 -15.63 -11.35 2.61
N PRO A 359 -16.13 -10.31 1.91
CA PRO A 359 -15.44 -9.02 1.85
C PRO A 359 -15.28 -8.36 3.22
N ASP A 360 -14.16 -7.66 3.40
CA ASP A 360 -13.83 -6.81 4.53
C ASP A 360 -13.85 -7.49 5.92
N GLN A 361 -13.52 -8.79 5.97
CA GLN A 361 -13.46 -9.57 7.21
C GLN A 361 -12.06 -9.70 7.83
N TRP A 362 -11.07 -8.92 7.35
CA TRP A 362 -9.64 -9.06 7.65
C TRP A 362 -9.03 -7.92 8.46
#